data_AF-A0A2R6L4K1-F1
#
_entry.id   AF-A0A2R6L4K1-F1
#
_cell.length_a   1.000
_cell.length_b   1.000
_cell.length_c   1.000
_cell.angle_alpha   90.00
_cell.angle_beta   90.00
_cell.angle_gamma   90.00
#
_symmetry.space_group_name_H-M   'P 1'
#
loop_
_entity.id
_entity.type
_entity.pdbx_description
1 polymer ?
#
loop_
_entity_poly.entity_id
_entity_poly.type
_entity_poly.pdbx_seq_one_letter_code
_entity_poly.pdbx_strand_id
1 'polypeptide(L)'
;MSDHKRKVGERGQVTIPKEFREEWGIKGGDEIEFTEQGDLIVIQPPTDEEYLAEGYKQRAERSKRLAEEMEVASSEATDRLGDSPEWSE
;
A
#
# COMPACT_ATOMS: atom_id res chain seq x y z
N MET A 1 -17.80 8.60 -3.44
CA MET A 1 -16.74 9.29 -4.21
C MET A 1 -17.32 10.58 -4.75
N SER A 2 -16.87 11.70 -4.21
CA SER A 2 -17.25 13.02 -4.70
C SER A 2 -16.35 13.37 -5.90
N ASP A 3 -16.92 13.48 -7.11
CA ASP A 3 -16.16 14.00 -8.26
C ASP A 3 -16.07 15.53 -8.14
N HIS A 4 -14.85 16.06 -8.17
CA HIS A 4 -14.62 17.50 -8.12
C HIS A 4 -13.78 17.96 -9.30
N LYS A 5 -14.34 18.87 -10.10
CA LYS A 5 -13.60 19.56 -11.16
C LYS A 5 -13.12 20.92 -10.69
N ARG A 6 -11.87 21.25 -11.00
CA ARG A 6 -11.27 22.57 -10.73
C ARG A 6 -10.54 23.05 -11.96
N LYS A 7 -10.61 24.35 -12.21
CA LYS A 7 -9.80 25.00 -13.25
C LYS A 7 -8.42 25.30 -12.64
N VAL A 8 -7.37 25.01 -13.40
CA VAL A 8 -6.01 25.40 -13.05
C VAL A 8 -5.89 26.91 -13.20
N GLY A 9 -5.38 27.59 -12.17
CA GLY A 9 -5.12 29.03 -12.21
C GLY A 9 -3.97 29.38 -13.14
N GLU A 10 -3.79 30.66 -13.46
CA GLU A 10 -2.74 31.14 -14.38
C GLU A 10 -1.32 30.75 -13.95
N ARG A 11 -1.11 30.53 -12.65
CA ARG A 11 0.17 30.12 -12.07
C ARG A 11 0.33 28.60 -11.95
N GLY A 12 -0.54 27.80 -12.56
CA GLY A 12 -0.51 26.34 -12.45
C GLY A 12 -1.09 25.77 -11.15
N GLN A 13 -1.64 26.62 -10.27
CA GLN A 13 -2.17 26.21 -8.98
C GLN A 13 -3.59 25.63 -9.08
N VAL A 14 -3.86 24.59 -8.29
CA VAL A 14 -5.20 24.02 -8.09
C VAL A 14 -5.50 23.93 -6.59
N THR A 15 -6.72 24.25 -6.19
CA THR A 15 -7.15 24.17 -4.80
C THR A 15 -7.69 22.78 -4.48
N ILE A 16 -7.20 22.16 -3.42
CA ILE A 16 -7.71 20.90 -2.90
C ILE A 16 -9.10 21.14 -2.28
N PRO A 17 -10.17 20.45 -2.76
CA PRO A 17 -11.49 20.50 -2.16
C PRO A 17 -11.49 20.26 -0.64
N LYS A 18 -12.42 20.89 0.08
CA LYS A 18 -12.50 20.83 1.54
C LYS A 18 -12.66 19.39 2.05
N GLU A 19 -13.52 18.60 1.41
CA GLU A 19 -13.78 17.19 1.78
C GLU A 19 -12.50 16.36 1.79
N PHE A 20 -11.68 16.46 0.74
CA PHE A 20 -10.39 15.76 0.68
C PHE A 20 -9.38 16.28 1.71
N ARG A 21 -9.35 17.60 1.97
CA ARG A 21 -8.47 18.13 3.02
C ARG A 21 -8.84 17.59 4.41
N GLU A 22 -10.12 17.47 4.71
CA GLU A 22 -10.60 16.97 6.01
C GLU A 22 -10.40 15.46 6.15
N GLU A 23 -10.71 14.68 5.11
CA GLU A 23 -10.55 13.22 5.10
C GLU A 23 -9.07 12.82 5.21
N TRP A 24 -8.19 13.54 4.52
CA TRP A 24 -6.75 13.23 4.47
C TRP A 24 -5.90 14.08 5.40
N GLY A 25 -6.52 14.92 6.23
CA GLY A 25 -5.84 15.72 7.26
C GLY A 25 -4.91 16.84 6.74
N ILE A 26 -5.06 17.26 5.48
CA ILE A 26 -4.17 18.24 4.82
C ILE A 26 -4.51 19.67 5.27
N LYS A 27 -3.53 20.35 5.85
CA LYS A 27 -3.60 21.72 6.38
C LYS A 27 -2.78 22.70 5.53
N GLY A 28 -3.04 23.99 5.73
CA GLY A 28 -2.28 25.04 5.06
C GLY A 28 -0.85 25.10 5.58
N GLY A 29 0.13 24.95 4.69
CA GLY A 29 1.56 24.91 5.05
C GLY A 29 2.15 23.50 5.06
N ASP A 30 1.31 22.46 4.92
CA ASP A 30 1.80 21.09 4.78
C ASP A 30 2.57 20.90 3.47
N GLU A 31 3.67 20.16 3.55
CA GLU A 31 4.41 19.70 2.38
C GLU A 31 3.74 18.42 1.85
N ILE A 32 3.47 18.38 0.56
CA ILE A 32 2.76 17.27 -0.10
C ILE A 32 3.63 16.71 -1.23
N GLU A 33 3.58 15.39 -1.41
CA GLU A 33 4.34 14.73 -2.47
C GLU A 33 3.46 14.51 -3.71
N PHE A 34 4.03 14.76 -4.88
CA PHE A 34 3.41 14.48 -6.17
C PHE A 34 4.15 13.34 -6.84
N THR A 35 3.40 12.31 -7.24
CA THR A 35 3.94 11.14 -7.96
C THR A 35 3.14 10.87 -9.21
N GLU A 36 3.81 10.36 -10.25
CA GLU A 36 3.18 9.95 -11.50
C GLU A 36 2.82 8.46 -11.44
N GLN A 37 1.57 8.12 -11.79
CA GLN A 37 1.12 6.74 -11.94
C GLN A 37 0.35 6.59 -13.25
N GLY A 38 1.07 6.20 -14.31
CA GLY A 38 0.53 6.14 -15.67
C GLY A 38 0.07 7.52 -16.13
N ASP A 39 -1.23 7.66 -16.42
CA ASP A 39 -1.83 8.92 -16.86
C ASP A 39 -2.38 9.77 -15.69
N LEU A 40 -2.07 9.40 -14.45
CA LEU A 40 -2.56 10.05 -13.24
C LEU A 40 -1.45 10.75 -12.46
N ILE A 41 -1.75 11.94 -11.95
CA ILE A 41 -0.96 12.58 -10.90
C ILE A 41 -1.59 12.22 -9.56
N VAL A 42 -0.81 11.56 -8.70
CA VAL A 42 -1.21 11.18 -7.35
C VAL A 42 -0.59 12.15 -6.36
N ILE A 43 -1.45 12.76 -5.54
CA ILE A 43 -1.04 13.65 -4.45
C ILE A 43 -1.10 12.84 -3.16
N GLN A 44 0.01 12.77 -2.45
CA GLN A 44 0.10 12.08 -1.16
C GLN A 44 0.15 13.12 -0.03
N PRO A 45 -0.57 12.88 1.08
CA PRO A 45 -0.46 13.75 2.25
C PRO A 45 0.97 13.75 2.80
N PRO A 46 1.35 14.73 3.63
CA PRO A 46 2.62 14.70 4.34
C PRO A 46 2.78 13.35 5.03
N THR A 47 3.85 12.64 4.70
CA THR A 47 4.16 11.37 5.34
C THR A 47 5.34 11.59 6.26
N ASP A 48 5.13 11.48 7.57
CA ASP A 48 6.24 11.38 8.50
C ASP A 48 7.02 10.08 8.19
N GLU A 49 8.35 10.13 8.10
CA GLU A 49 9.20 8.94 7.91
C GLU A 49 8.86 7.82 8.93
N GLU A 50 8.40 8.21 10.11
CA GLU A 50 7.93 7.32 11.18
C GLU A 50 6.66 6.54 10.79
N TYR A 51 5.74 7.15 10.02
CA TYR A 51 4.53 6.50 9.50
C TYR A 51 4.85 5.50 8.38
N LEU A 52 5.82 5.82 7.51
CA LEU A 52 6.32 4.88 6.49
C LEU A 52 6.99 3.67 7.16
N ALA A 53 7.84 3.90 8.16
CA ALA A 53 8.54 2.85 8.90
C ALA A 53 7.55 1.86 9.55
N GLU A 54 6.45 2.36 10.13
CA GLU A 54 5.43 1.52 10.75
C GLU A 54 4.65 0.68 9.71
N GLY A 55 4.41 1.24 8.52
CA GLY A 55 3.82 0.50 7.40
C GLY A 55 4.71 -0.63 6.87
N TYR A 56 6.03 -0.43 6.84
CA TYR A 56 6.99 -1.47 6.47
C TYR A 56 7.07 -2.58 7.53
N LYS A 57 7.07 -2.24 8.83
CA LYS A 57 7.07 -3.23 9.92
C LYS A 57 5.85 -4.15 9.85
N GLN A 58 4.65 -3.59 9.67
CA GLN A 58 3.41 -4.38 9.60
C GLN A 58 3.38 -5.37 8.42
N ARG A 59 3.93 -4.99 7.26
CA ARG A 59 4.04 -5.90 6.10
C ARG A 59 5.05 -7.02 6.35
N ALA A 60 6.19 -6.72 6.98
CA ALA A 60 7.20 -7.72 7.32
C ALA A 60 6.65 -8.75 8.32
N GLU A 61 5.96 -8.30 9.36
CA GLU A 61 5.34 -9.19 10.36
C GLU A 61 4.26 -10.10 9.76
N ARG A 62 3.41 -9.56 8.87
CA ARG A 62 2.39 -10.36 8.18
C ARG A 62 3.01 -11.43 7.29
N SER A 63 4.04 -11.09 6.52
CA SER A 63 4.74 -12.04 5.66
C SER A 63 5.43 -13.14 6.47
N LYS A 64 6.03 -12.80 7.62
CA LYS A 64 6.64 -13.78 8.52
C LYS A 64 5.61 -14.77 9.06
N ARG A 65 4.46 -14.27 9.55
CA ARG A 65 3.37 -15.12 10.05
C ARG A 65 2.84 -16.07 8.97
N LEU A 66 2.68 -15.58 7.74
CA LEU A 66 2.21 -16.39 6.62
C LEU A 66 3.23 -17.49 6.28
N ALA A 67 4.53 -17.18 6.30
CA ALA A 67 5.59 -18.16 6.06
C ALA A 67 5.62 -19.25 7.15
N GLU A 68 5.48 -18.86 8.42
CA GLU A 68 5.38 -19.81 9.55
C GLU A 68 4.14 -20.72 9.42
N GLU A 69 3.00 -20.18 9.00
CA GLU A 69 1.77 -20.97 8.77
C GLU A 69 1.93 -21.95 7.59
N MET A 70 2.56 -21.51 6.50
CA MET A 70 2.82 -22.36 5.34
C MET A 70 3.85 -23.47 5.63
N GLU A 71 4.83 -23.21 6.49
CA GLU A 71 5.82 -24.21 6.92
C GLU A 71 5.16 -25.36 7.68
N VAL A 72 4.26 -25.04 8.61
CA VAL A 72 3.47 -26.05 9.35
C VAL A 72 2.53 -26.82 8.43
N ALA A 73 1.85 -26.13 7.50
CA ALA A 73 0.98 -26.81 6.54
C ALA A 73 1.77 -27.74 5.59
N SER A 74 2.99 -27.36 5.20
CA SER A 74 3.86 -28.14 4.33
C SER A 74 4.41 -29.39 5.04
N SER A 75 4.80 -29.28 6.31
CA SER A 75 5.30 -30.44 7.07
C SER A 75 4.19 -31.48 7.29
N GLU A 76 2.99 -31.04 7.68
CA GLU A 76 1.84 -31.94 7.82
C GLU A 76 1.43 -32.61 6.50
N ALA A 77 1.52 -31.90 5.38
CA ALA A 77 1.22 -32.46 4.07
C ALA A 77 2.27 -33.50 3.64
N THR A 78 3.55 -33.24 3.94
CA THR A 78 4.65 -34.17 3.61
C THR A 78 4.58 -35.44 4.46
N ASP A 79 4.26 -35.32 5.75
CA ASP A 79 4.10 -36.46 6.65
C ASP A 79 2.91 -37.37 6.26
N ARG A 80 1.84 -36.81 5.68
CA ARG A 80 0.65 -37.58 5.27
C ARG A 80 0.76 -38.20 3.88
N LEU A 81 1.62 -37.69 3.00
CA LEU A 81 1.69 -38.16 1.60
C LEU A 81 2.67 -39.32 1.39
N GLY A 82 3.63 -39.55 2.29
CA GLY A 82 4.67 -40.56 2.08
C GLY A 82 5.54 -40.26 0.85
N ASP A 83 6.63 -41.01 0.65
CA ASP A 83 7.47 -40.83 -0.54
C ASP A 83 6.68 -41.04 -1.83
N SER A 84 6.90 -40.16 -2.80
CA SER A 84 6.25 -40.23 -4.12
C SER A 84 6.54 -41.59 -4.78
N PRO A 85 5.55 -42.22 -5.46
CA PRO A 85 5.81 -43.46 -6.16
C PRO A 85 6.81 -43.22 -7.30
N GLU A 86 7.81 -44.09 -7.44
CA GLU A 86 8.64 -44.15 -8.65
C GLU A 86 7.75 -44.59 -9.82
N TRP A 87 7.36 -43.64 -10.66
CA TRP A 87 6.72 -43.94 -11.93
C TRP A 87 7.77 -44.60 -12.84
N SER A 88 7.65 -45.91 -13.05
CA SER A 88 8.39 -46.61 -14.12
C SER A 88 7.65 -46.47 -15.44
N GLU A 89 8.41 -46.24 -16.52
CA GLU A 89 7.95 -46.07 -17.91
C GLU A 89 7.19 -47.28 -18.49
#